data_AF-A0A2V8RBY4-F1
#
_entry.id   AF-A0A2V8RBY4-F1
#
_cell.length_a   1.000
_cell.length_b   1.000
_cell.length_c   1.000
_cell.angle_alpha   90.00
_cell.angle_beta   90.00
_cell.angle_gamma   90.00
#
_symmetry.space_group_name_H-M   'P 1'
#
loop_
_entity.id
_entity.type
_entity.pdbx_description
1 polymer ?
#
loop_
_entity_poly.entity_id
_entity_poly.type
_entity_poly.pdbx_seq_one_letter_code
_entity_poly.pdbx_strand_id
1 'polypeptide(L)'
;MIGPKMHITAPYLEGAGAFTPVMHQLTGPDDARRMVNFWADQGATSFKAYMNITRDELRAAVEEAHKRGLKVTGHLCSIGYREAAEIGIDNLEHGLLVDSEFVSGKQADKCPGAAVSASLLKLDLNSEPVKETIRTLVAKNVALTSTLPVFEAGAPLTQSGIGAASAVLNPRMLSVMNT
;
A
#
# COMPACT_ATOMS: atom_id res chain seq x y z
N MET A 1 -8.40 1.87 -30.02
CA MET A 1 -7.25 2.62 -29.43
C MET A 1 -6.02 1.73 -29.51
N ILE A 2 -4.87 2.27 -29.88
CA ILE A 2 -3.58 1.55 -29.83
C ILE A 2 -2.98 1.87 -28.46
N GLY A 3 -2.81 0.85 -27.61
CA GLY A 3 -2.26 0.99 -26.26
C GLY A 3 -2.69 -0.17 -25.36
N PRO A 4 -2.02 -0.35 -24.20
CA PRO A 4 -2.41 -1.37 -23.24
C PRO A 4 -3.79 -1.05 -22.64
N LYS A 5 -4.55 -2.10 -22.28
CA LYS A 5 -5.74 -1.93 -21.45
C LYS A 5 -5.29 -1.50 -20.05
N MET A 6 -5.67 -0.29 -19.65
CA MET A 6 -5.31 0.23 -18.33
C MET A 6 -6.43 -0.03 -17.32
N HIS A 7 -6.06 -0.55 -16.16
CA HIS A 7 -6.89 -0.58 -14.97
C HIS A 7 -6.50 0.63 -14.11
N ILE A 8 -7.37 1.65 -14.12
CA ILE A 8 -7.12 2.93 -13.44
C ILE A 8 -7.69 2.87 -12.03
N THR A 9 -6.86 3.25 -11.06
CA THR A 9 -7.29 3.45 -9.67
C THR A 9 -7.87 4.85 -9.46
N ALA A 10 -8.75 5.00 -8.47
CA ALA A 10 -9.08 6.30 -7.88
C ALA A 10 -7.83 6.94 -7.22
N PRO A 11 -7.86 8.24 -6.86
CA PRO A 11 -6.89 8.82 -5.94
C PRO A 11 -6.76 7.99 -4.66
N TYR A 12 -5.59 8.09 -4.01
CA TYR A 12 -5.29 7.32 -2.81
C TYR A 12 -6.35 7.50 -1.72
N LEU A 13 -6.79 6.39 -1.14
CA LEU A 13 -7.53 6.35 0.10
C LEU A 13 -6.52 6.51 1.24
N GLU A 14 -6.35 7.71 1.73
CA GLU A 14 -5.33 8.06 2.72
C GLU A 14 -5.97 8.71 3.94
N GLY A 15 -5.56 8.30 5.14
CA GLY A 15 -6.02 8.88 6.40
C GLY A 15 -5.28 10.17 6.76
N ALA A 16 -5.59 10.71 7.93
CA ALA A 16 -4.92 11.91 8.43
C ALA A 16 -3.40 11.69 8.59
N GLY A 17 -2.59 12.58 8.01
CA GLY A 17 -1.12 12.47 8.02
C GLY A 17 -0.48 12.21 6.65
N ALA A 18 -1.22 12.40 5.56
CA ALA A 18 -0.72 12.32 4.18
C ALA A 18 0.60 13.09 4.00
N PHE A 19 1.57 12.46 3.33
CA PHE A 19 2.90 13.04 3.10
C PHE A 19 2.91 14.19 2.07
N THR A 20 1.82 14.38 1.31
CA THR A 20 1.67 15.49 0.38
C THR A 20 0.33 16.21 0.59
N PRO A 21 0.28 17.54 0.37
CA PRO A 21 -0.95 18.31 0.54
C PRO A 21 -1.98 18.06 -0.57
N VAL A 22 -1.62 17.37 -1.66
CA VAL A 22 -2.52 17.09 -2.79
C VAL A 22 -3.35 15.84 -2.59
N MET A 23 -3.07 15.04 -1.56
CA MET A 23 -3.87 13.87 -1.21
C MET A 23 -5.04 14.28 -0.33
N HIS A 24 -6.26 13.88 -0.73
CA HIS A 24 -7.44 14.01 0.12
C HIS A 24 -7.25 13.13 1.35
N GLN A 25 -7.26 13.74 2.54
CA GLN A 25 -7.23 13.02 3.80
C GLN A 25 -8.66 12.64 4.18
N LEU A 26 -8.90 11.34 4.29
CA LEU A 26 -10.14 10.79 4.79
C LEU A 26 -10.38 11.26 6.23
N THR A 27 -11.66 11.53 6.50
CA THR A 27 -12.13 12.02 7.81
C THR A 27 -12.87 10.94 8.59
N GLY A 28 -12.75 9.67 8.19
CA GLY A 28 -13.47 8.53 8.74
C GLY A 28 -14.17 7.65 7.71
N PRO A 29 -14.83 6.57 8.17
CA PRO A 29 -15.40 5.53 7.29
C PRO A 29 -16.45 6.07 6.31
N ASP A 30 -17.32 7.00 6.72
CA ASP A 30 -18.34 7.56 5.82
C ASP A 30 -17.72 8.34 4.66
N ASP A 31 -16.59 9.01 4.92
CA ASP A 31 -15.85 9.71 3.87
C ASP A 31 -15.20 8.73 2.90
N ALA A 32 -14.65 7.62 3.42
CA ALA A 32 -14.12 6.53 2.60
C ALA A 32 -15.22 5.94 1.69
N ARG A 33 -16.44 5.71 2.22
CA ARG A 33 -17.58 5.22 1.42
C ARG A 33 -17.95 6.21 0.32
N ARG A 34 -18.05 7.51 0.63
CA ARG A 34 -18.37 8.54 -0.37
C ARG A 34 -17.32 8.61 -1.47
N MET A 35 -16.04 8.59 -1.10
CA MET A 35 -14.93 8.64 -2.05
C MET A 35 -14.93 7.42 -2.97
N VAL A 36 -15.11 6.21 -2.43
CA VAL A 36 -15.21 4.99 -3.24
C VAL A 36 -16.39 5.05 -4.20
N ASN A 37 -17.58 5.40 -3.70
CA ASN A 37 -18.78 5.48 -4.53
C ASN A 37 -18.62 6.51 -5.65
N PHE A 38 -18.16 7.72 -5.33
CA PHE A 38 -17.93 8.78 -6.32
C PHE A 38 -16.99 8.32 -7.43
N TRP A 39 -15.80 7.81 -7.09
CA TRP A 39 -14.81 7.44 -8.10
C TRP A 39 -15.20 6.20 -8.90
N ALA A 40 -15.91 5.25 -8.30
CA ALA A 40 -16.50 4.15 -9.05
C ALA A 40 -17.55 4.65 -10.06
N ASP A 41 -18.37 5.64 -9.70
CA ASP A 41 -19.34 6.27 -10.62
C ASP A 41 -18.62 7.04 -11.76
N GLN A 42 -17.42 7.56 -11.50
CA GLN A 42 -16.56 8.19 -12.52
C GLN A 42 -15.77 7.18 -13.38
N GLY A 43 -15.91 5.88 -13.14
CA GLY A 43 -15.28 4.83 -13.94
C GLY A 43 -13.90 4.36 -13.44
N ALA A 44 -13.52 4.68 -12.19
CA ALA A 44 -12.37 4.03 -11.57
C ALA A 44 -12.60 2.50 -11.50
N THR A 45 -11.55 1.74 -11.80
CA THR A 45 -11.62 0.27 -11.91
C THR A 45 -10.97 -0.46 -10.73
N SER A 46 -10.34 0.29 -9.83
CA SER A 46 -9.74 -0.20 -8.59
C SER A 46 -9.53 0.95 -7.60
N PHE A 47 -9.14 0.60 -6.37
CA PHE A 47 -8.81 1.56 -5.31
C PHE A 47 -7.48 1.21 -4.67
N LYS A 48 -6.77 2.24 -4.19
CA LYS A 48 -5.49 2.07 -3.50
C LYS A 48 -5.50 2.77 -2.15
N ALA A 49 -5.39 1.98 -1.08
CA ALA A 49 -5.19 2.45 0.28
C ALA A 49 -3.73 2.84 0.54
N TYR A 50 -3.53 3.83 1.42
CA TYR A 50 -2.22 4.38 1.74
C TYR A 50 -1.93 4.45 3.25
N MET A 51 -0.75 4.96 3.58
CA MET A 51 -0.01 4.63 4.79
C MET A 51 -0.73 4.90 6.12
N ASN A 52 -1.61 5.89 6.18
CA ASN A 52 -2.26 6.35 7.40
C ASN A 52 -3.74 6.00 7.47
N ILE A 53 -4.26 5.19 6.54
CA ILE A 53 -5.66 4.74 6.57
C ILE A 53 -5.96 4.00 7.89
N THR A 54 -7.11 4.26 8.50
CA THR A 54 -7.56 3.51 9.68
C THR A 54 -8.24 2.21 9.28
N ARG A 55 -8.33 1.22 10.20
CA ARG A 55 -9.05 -0.04 9.95
C ARG A 55 -10.50 0.19 9.56
N ASP A 56 -11.16 1.18 10.15
CA ASP A 56 -12.56 1.48 9.87
C ASP A 56 -12.73 2.11 8.47
N GLU A 57 -11.81 2.99 8.07
CA GLU A 57 -11.78 3.53 6.70
C GLU A 57 -11.48 2.45 5.67
N LEU A 58 -10.48 1.58 5.92
CA LEU A 58 -10.14 0.48 5.02
C LEU A 58 -11.33 -0.47 4.87
N ARG A 59 -11.98 -0.84 5.99
CA ARG A 59 -13.16 -1.72 5.97
C ARG A 59 -14.31 -1.10 5.18
N ALA A 60 -14.62 0.17 5.43
CA ALA A 60 -15.65 0.87 4.71
C ALA A 60 -15.34 0.95 3.20
N ALA A 61 -14.09 1.22 2.83
CA ALA A 61 -13.68 1.25 1.44
C ALA A 61 -13.76 -0.11 0.74
N VAL A 62 -13.27 -1.17 1.40
CA VAL A 62 -13.34 -2.56 0.89
C VAL A 62 -14.78 -2.98 0.67
N GLU A 63 -15.66 -2.76 1.65
CA GLU A 63 -17.08 -3.09 1.56
C GLU A 63 -17.75 -2.41 0.35
N GLU A 64 -17.55 -1.10 0.15
CA GLU A 64 -18.16 -0.37 -0.97
C GLU A 64 -17.56 -0.76 -2.33
N ALA A 65 -16.25 -0.98 -2.40
CA ALA A 65 -15.60 -1.43 -3.63
C ALA A 65 -16.10 -2.83 -4.03
N HIS A 66 -16.20 -3.75 -3.07
CA HIS A 66 -16.60 -5.13 -3.29
C HIS A 66 -18.08 -5.26 -3.69
N LYS A 67 -18.98 -4.41 -3.18
CA LYS A 67 -20.39 -4.33 -3.65
C LYS A 67 -20.49 -4.10 -5.16
N ARG A 68 -19.48 -3.46 -5.75
CA ARG A 68 -19.37 -3.12 -7.17
C ARG A 68 -18.45 -4.08 -7.94
N GLY A 69 -17.93 -5.13 -7.29
CA GLY A 69 -16.97 -6.07 -7.89
C GLY A 69 -15.59 -5.48 -8.14
N LEU A 70 -15.27 -4.33 -7.51
CA LEU A 70 -13.98 -3.64 -7.66
C LEU A 70 -13.00 -4.09 -6.58
N LYS A 71 -11.71 -3.94 -6.85
CA LYS A 71 -10.61 -4.44 -6.01
C LYS A 71 -9.90 -3.31 -5.26
N VAL A 72 -9.41 -3.61 -4.06
CA VAL A 72 -8.64 -2.70 -3.22
C VAL A 72 -7.23 -3.24 -3.01
N THR A 73 -6.23 -2.45 -3.38
CA THR A 73 -4.80 -2.69 -3.09
C THR A 73 -4.28 -1.72 -2.03
N GLY A 74 -3.17 -2.02 -1.36
CA GLY A 74 -2.66 -1.14 -0.29
C GLY A 74 -1.15 -1.09 -0.18
N HIS A 75 -0.61 0.13 -0.05
CA HIS A 75 0.66 0.37 0.66
C HIS A 75 0.26 0.70 2.10
N LEU A 76 0.24 -0.32 2.96
CA LEU A 76 -0.22 -0.17 4.34
C LEU A 76 0.97 0.01 5.27
N CYS A 77 0.83 0.94 6.22
CA CYS A 77 1.78 1.13 7.32
C CYS A 77 1.06 1.22 8.67
N SER A 78 -0.10 1.87 8.75
CA SER A 78 -0.96 1.93 9.94
C SER A 78 -1.63 0.60 10.29
N ILE A 79 -1.82 -0.30 9.32
CA ILE A 79 -2.51 -1.58 9.43
C ILE A 79 -1.54 -2.71 9.04
N GLY A 80 -1.48 -3.77 9.83
CA GLY A 80 -0.66 -4.95 9.51
C GLY A 80 -1.29 -5.82 8.43
N TYR A 81 -0.49 -6.66 7.77
CA TYR A 81 -0.94 -7.47 6.64
C TYR A 81 -2.02 -8.49 7.02
N ARG A 82 -1.88 -9.15 8.18
CA ARG A 82 -2.93 -10.06 8.68
C ARG A 82 -4.26 -9.34 8.95
N GLU A 83 -4.21 -8.16 9.57
CA GLU A 83 -5.42 -7.35 9.83
C GLU A 83 -6.10 -6.92 8.52
N ALA A 84 -5.30 -6.48 7.53
CA ALA A 84 -5.82 -6.08 6.23
C ALA A 84 -6.46 -7.26 5.47
N ALA A 85 -5.87 -8.45 5.57
CA ALA A 85 -6.41 -9.68 5.01
C ALA A 85 -7.75 -10.07 5.67
N GLU A 86 -7.87 -9.91 6.99
CA GLU A 86 -9.14 -10.10 7.70
C GLU A 86 -10.20 -9.04 7.33
N ILE A 87 -9.78 -7.83 6.99
CA ILE A 87 -10.68 -6.79 6.47
C ILE A 87 -11.17 -7.11 5.05
N GLY A 88 -10.38 -7.85 4.28
CA GLY A 88 -10.73 -8.27 2.92
C GLY A 88 -10.01 -7.50 1.82
N ILE A 89 -8.81 -6.96 2.09
CA ILE A 89 -7.98 -6.37 1.04
C ILE A 89 -7.64 -7.41 -0.03
N ASP A 90 -7.53 -7.00 -1.29
CA ASP A 90 -7.28 -7.92 -2.40
C ASP A 90 -5.80 -8.06 -2.75
N ASN A 91 -5.01 -6.99 -2.55
CA ASN A 91 -3.58 -6.97 -2.82
C ASN A 91 -2.80 -6.08 -1.85
N LEU A 92 -1.56 -6.46 -1.57
CA LEU A 92 -0.60 -5.68 -0.79
C LEU A 92 0.60 -5.32 -1.67
N GLU A 93 1.00 -4.05 -1.64
CA GLU A 93 2.11 -3.52 -2.42
C GLU A 93 3.40 -3.52 -1.61
N HIS A 94 4.52 -3.67 -2.32
CA HIS A 94 5.89 -3.50 -1.82
C HIS A 94 6.48 -4.66 -1.00
N GLY A 95 5.85 -5.84 -1.07
CA GLY A 95 6.32 -7.01 -0.32
C GLY A 95 6.32 -6.74 1.19
N LEU A 96 7.22 -7.38 1.94
CA LEU A 96 7.30 -7.16 3.40
C LEU A 96 7.85 -5.77 3.79
N LEU A 97 8.41 -4.98 2.86
CA LEU A 97 9.20 -3.79 3.17
C LEU A 97 8.43 -2.64 3.81
N VAL A 98 7.10 -2.67 3.69
CA VAL A 98 6.20 -1.67 4.27
C VAL A 98 5.33 -2.26 5.39
N ASP A 99 5.41 -3.57 5.63
CA ASP A 99 4.60 -4.24 6.63
C ASP A 99 5.09 -3.91 8.05
N SER A 100 4.25 -3.21 8.79
CA SER A 100 4.56 -2.74 10.14
C SER A 100 4.17 -3.73 11.23
N GLU A 101 3.55 -4.87 10.91
CA GLU A 101 3.03 -5.79 11.92
C GLU A 101 4.10 -6.39 12.83
N PHE A 102 5.36 -6.39 12.40
CA PHE A 102 6.51 -6.88 13.16
C PHE A 102 7.15 -5.80 14.05
N VAL A 103 6.63 -4.57 14.05
CA VAL A 103 7.11 -3.50 14.93
C VAL A 103 6.58 -3.74 16.35
N SER A 104 7.49 -4.03 17.28
CA SER A 104 7.17 -4.18 18.70
C SER A 104 6.47 -2.94 19.26
N GLY A 105 5.33 -3.12 19.91
CA GLY A 105 4.55 -2.01 20.50
C GLY A 105 3.87 -1.11 19.48
N LYS A 106 3.70 -1.55 18.22
CA LYS A 106 2.88 -0.85 17.21
C LYS A 106 1.52 -0.48 17.81
N GLN A 107 1.16 0.79 17.66
CA GLN A 107 -0.17 1.27 18.02
C GLN A 107 -1.16 0.98 16.88
N ALA A 108 -2.41 0.69 17.23
CA ALA A 108 -3.47 0.54 16.25
C ALA A 108 -3.63 1.82 15.43
N ASP A 109 -3.83 1.69 14.12
CA ASP A 109 -4.14 2.80 13.20
C ASP A 109 -3.06 3.90 13.15
N LYS A 110 -1.82 3.59 13.54
CA LYS A 110 -0.68 4.52 13.49
C LYS A 110 0.50 3.90 12.76
N CYS A 111 0.96 4.56 11.71
CA CYS A 111 2.16 4.17 10.98
C CYS A 111 3.41 4.43 11.85
N PRO A 112 4.23 3.42 12.18
CA PRO A 112 5.41 3.60 13.01
C PRO A 112 6.64 4.11 12.22
N GLY A 113 6.46 4.44 10.94
CA GLY A 113 7.48 5.10 10.10
C GLY A 113 8.79 4.32 10.03
N ALA A 114 9.90 4.99 10.38
CA ALA A 114 11.24 4.41 10.29
C ALA A 114 11.45 3.13 11.12
N ALA A 115 10.62 2.86 12.12
CA ALA A 115 10.69 1.63 12.90
C ALA A 115 10.34 0.38 12.09
N VAL A 116 9.60 0.51 10.98
CA VAL A 116 9.29 -0.61 10.07
C VAL A 116 10.58 -1.23 9.56
N SER A 117 11.43 -0.45 8.89
CA SER A 117 12.71 -0.93 8.34
C SER A 117 13.60 -1.54 9.43
N ALA A 118 13.66 -0.94 10.62
CA ALA A 118 14.45 -1.46 11.73
C ALA A 118 13.94 -2.80 12.27
N SER A 119 12.62 -3.04 12.24
CA SER A 119 12.02 -4.31 12.63
C SER A 119 12.32 -5.42 11.62
N LEU A 120 12.21 -5.12 10.32
CA LEU A 120 12.41 -6.08 9.24
C LEU A 120 13.86 -6.54 9.13
N LEU A 121 14.83 -5.67 9.39
CA LEU A 121 16.25 -6.04 9.43
C LEU A 121 16.59 -7.08 10.51
N LYS A 122 15.77 -7.18 11.55
CA LYS A 122 15.94 -8.12 12.67
C LYS A 122 14.99 -9.32 12.58
N LEU A 123 14.09 -9.34 11.60
CA LEU A 123 13.05 -10.34 11.48
C LEU A 123 13.65 -11.65 10.97
N ASP A 124 13.45 -12.72 11.74
CA ASP A 124 13.68 -14.08 11.22
C ASP A 124 12.53 -14.47 10.29
N LEU A 125 12.84 -14.58 9.00
CA LEU A 125 11.87 -14.95 7.96
C LEU A 125 11.33 -16.38 8.12
N ASN A 126 12.01 -17.23 8.90
CA ASN A 126 11.56 -18.60 9.20
C ASN A 126 10.75 -18.69 10.51
N SER A 127 10.52 -17.57 11.18
CA SER A 127 9.77 -17.52 12.43
C SER A 127 8.28 -17.83 12.22
N GLU A 128 7.62 -18.34 13.27
CA GLU A 128 6.19 -18.63 13.22
C GLU A 128 5.30 -17.41 12.92
N PRO A 129 5.58 -16.19 13.42
CA PRO A 129 4.82 -15.00 13.02
C PRO A 129 4.81 -14.77 11.51
N VAL A 130 5.95 -14.89 10.83
CA VAL A 130 6.05 -14.70 9.37
C VAL A 130 5.29 -15.80 8.63
N LYS A 131 5.42 -17.06 9.06
CA LYS A 131 4.66 -18.18 8.49
C LYS A 131 3.16 -18.00 8.69
N GLU A 132 2.73 -17.48 9.84
CA GLU A 132 1.33 -17.16 10.10
C GLU A 132 0.84 -16.09 9.13
N THR A 133 1.58 -14.99 8.94
CA THR A 133 1.24 -13.96 7.95
C THR A 133 1.07 -14.56 6.56
N ILE A 134 2.03 -15.37 6.10
CA ILE A 134 1.93 -16.06 4.81
C ILE A 134 0.68 -16.95 4.74
N ARG A 135 0.42 -17.76 5.77
CA ARG A 135 -0.76 -18.63 5.84
C ARG A 135 -2.06 -17.84 5.80
N THR A 136 -2.16 -16.72 6.53
CA THR A 136 -3.33 -15.83 6.52
C THR A 136 -3.54 -15.24 5.13
N LEU A 137 -2.49 -14.71 4.49
CA LEU A 137 -2.60 -14.11 3.15
C LEU A 137 -3.07 -15.13 2.11
N VAL A 138 -2.52 -16.35 2.14
CA VAL A 138 -2.94 -17.46 1.26
C VAL A 138 -4.40 -17.84 1.54
N ALA A 139 -4.78 -18.04 2.81
CA ALA A 139 -6.14 -18.44 3.18
C ALA A 139 -7.19 -17.40 2.78
N LYS A 140 -6.82 -16.12 2.79
CA LYS A 140 -7.69 -14.99 2.39
C LYS A 140 -7.58 -14.63 0.90
N ASN A 141 -6.75 -15.34 0.13
CA ASN A 141 -6.49 -15.08 -1.29
C ASN A 141 -6.00 -13.66 -1.58
N VAL A 142 -5.13 -13.13 -0.70
CA VAL A 142 -4.54 -11.80 -0.85
C VAL A 142 -3.29 -11.91 -1.73
N ALA A 143 -3.24 -11.12 -2.80
CA ALA A 143 -2.04 -11.02 -3.64
C ALA A 143 -0.96 -10.16 -2.97
N LEU A 144 0.30 -10.45 -3.28
CA LEU A 144 1.45 -9.67 -2.80
C LEU A 144 2.30 -9.24 -4.00
N THR A 145 2.31 -7.95 -4.28
CA THR A 145 3.15 -7.35 -5.33
C THR A 145 4.44 -6.84 -4.71
N SER A 146 5.57 -7.48 -5.02
CA SER A 146 6.85 -7.17 -4.35
C SER A 146 7.47 -5.84 -4.80
N THR A 147 7.16 -5.38 -6.01
CA THR A 147 7.76 -4.19 -6.64
C THR A 147 9.29 -4.13 -6.52
N LEU A 148 9.99 -5.27 -6.51
CA LEU A 148 11.45 -5.35 -6.30
C LEU A 148 12.28 -4.41 -7.18
N PRO A 149 11.96 -4.18 -8.46
CA PRO A 149 12.72 -3.23 -9.29
C PRO A 149 12.76 -1.80 -8.75
N VAL A 150 11.74 -1.37 -7.98
CA VAL A 150 11.73 -0.04 -7.35
C VAL A 150 12.80 0.04 -6.26
N PHE A 151 12.93 -1.02 -5.45
CA PHE A 151 13.93 -1.10 -4.39
C PHE A 151 15.33 -1.34 -4.93
N GLU A 152 15.44 -2.17 -5.98
CA GLU A 152 16.68 -2.43 -6.69
C GLU A 152 17.28 -1.13 -7.22
N ALA A 153 16.48 -0.20 -7.75
CA ALA A 153 16.98 1.08 -8.28
C ALA A 153 17.67 1.99 -7.22
N GLY A 154 17.42 1.74 -5.92
CA GLY A 154 18.08 2.43 -4.81
C GLY A 154 19.30 1.68 -4.26
N ALA A 155 19.58 0.46 -4.72
CA ALA A 155 20.70 -0.34 -4.24
C ALA A 155 22.06 0.27 -4.67
N PRO A 156 23.13 0.16 -3.86
CA PRO A 156 24.43 0.73 -4.20
C PRO A 156 24.97 0.29 -5.56
N LEU A 157 24.67 -0.94 -5.98
CA LEU A 157 25.14 -1.52 -7.24
C LEU A 157 24.45 -0.95 -8.49
N THR A 158 23.29 -0.32 -8.34
CA THR A 158 22.46 0.20 -9.43
C THR A 158 22.42 1.71 -9.46
N GLN A 159 23.16 2.41 -8.60
CA GLN A 159 23.22 3.89 -8.58
C GLN A 159 23.77 4.51 -9.88
N SER A 160 24.38 3.70 -10.76
CA SER A 160 24.79 4.08 -12.11
C SER A 160 24.45 2.99 -13.13
N GLY A 161 24.26 3.38 -14.40
CA GLY A 161 23.94 2.46 -15.50
C GLY A 161 22.43 2.32 -15.81
N ILE A 162 22.08 1.39 -16.70
CA ILE A 162 20.72 1.25 -17.27
C ILE A 162 19.65 0.88 -16.20
N GLY A 163 20.07 0.31 -15.06
CA GLY A 163 19.19 0.00 -13.93
C GLY A 163 19.01 1.11 -12.91
N ALA A 164 19.68 2.26 -13.07
CA ALA A 164 19.60 3.37 -12.12
C ALA A 164 18.27 4.12 -12.25
N ALA A 165 17.72 4.59 -11.13
CA ALA A 165 16.55 5.49 -11.15
C ALA A 165 16.77 6.70 -12.09
N SER A 166 18.01 7.22 -12.16
CA SER A 166 18.44 8.30 -13.06
C SER A 166 18.38 7.95 -14.55
N ALA A 167 18.42 6.67 -14.90
CA ALA A 167 18.37 6.19 -16.28
C ALA A 167 16.94 5.96 -16.80
N VAL A 168 15.97 5.75 -15.90
CA VAL A 168 14.57 5.43 -16.25
C VAL A 168 13.56 6.51 -15.88
N LEU A 169 13.86 7.37 -14.91
CA LEU A 169 12.98 8.45 -14.50
C LEU A 169 13.39 9.77 -15.14
N ASN A 170 12.39 10.58 -15.48
CA ASN A 170 12.62 11.97 -15.88
C ASN A 170 13.40 12.70 -14.77
N PRO A 171 14.46 13.47 -15.07
CA PRO A 171 15.25 14.21 -14.08
C PRO A 171 14.42 15.07 -13.11
N ARG A 172 13.27 15.60 -13.57
CA ARG A 172 12.34 16.37 -12.71
C ARG A 172 11.59 15.51 -11.69
N MET A 173 11.33 14.24 -11.99
CA MET A 173 10.72 13.32 -11.03
C MET A 173 11.73 12.88 -9.98
N LEU A 174 13.00 12.63 -10.38
CA LEU A 174 14.07 12.32 -9.43
C LEU A 174 14.28 13.44 -8.40
N SER A 175 14.25 14.70 -8.82
CA SER A 175 14.45 15.82 -7.90
C SER A 175 13.36 15.95 -6.83
N VAL A 176 12.15 15.45 -7.08
CA VAL A 176 11.03 15.50 -6.13
C VAL A 176 11.06 14.31 -5.17
N MET A 177 11.64 13.18 -5.58
CA MET A 177 11.76 11.99 -4.72
C MET A 177 12.95 12.07 -3.75
N ASN A 178 13.91 12.96 -3.99
CA ASN A 178 15.14 13.14 -3.19
C ASN A 178 15.07 14.34 -2.21
N THR A 179 13.91 14.97 -2.05
CA THR A 179 13.64 16.05 -1.09
C THR A 179 12.65 15.58 -0.04
#